data_AF-A0A5B7VBP9-F1
#
_entry.id   AF-A0A5B7VBP9-F1
#
_cell.length_a   1.000
_cell.length_b   1.000
_cell.length_c   1.000
_cell.angle_alpha   90.00
_cell.angle_beta   90.00
_cell.angle_gamma   90.00
#
_symmetry.space_group_name_H-M   'P 1'
#
loop_
_entity.id
_entity.type
_entity.pdbx_description
1 polymer ?
#
loop_
_entity_poly.entity_id
_entity_poly.type
_entity_poly.pdbx_seq_one_letter_code
_entity_poly.pdbx_strand_id
1 'polypeptide(L)'
;MSRRARIAVGVAVSVAAAVTAAAPSASAEAARLAGPSVVTPNTCGGLNSEFTGSVLPDAPFKGDLTVVIDNVTFKYTLTITPTAANGNTVNVNALLPSGEEVSTTSSFILDVNNLGKGSIRFQSPTGSGRSTDVSCTGLVNRSRVTKITGKMTDPTITNHTIGDFTVSRPAI
;
A
#
# COMPACT_ATOMS: atom_id res chain seq x y z
N MET A 1 18.64 49.85 52.24
CA MET A 1 18.19 51.18 52.71
C MET A 1 17.76 52.02 51.51
N SER A 2 16.55 52.59 51.61
CA SER A 2 15.96 53.75 50.88
C SER A 2 16.32 54.01 49.41
N ARG A 3 15.36 53.80 48.49
CA ARG A 3 14.40 54.79 47.93
C ARG A 3 15.06 55.90 47.07
N ARG A 4 14.66 56.02 45.79
CA ARG A 4 13.61 56.95 45.30
C ARG A 4 13.57 56.98 43.77
N ALA A 5 12.35 56.89 43.24
CA ALA A 5 11.97 57.02 41.84
C ALA A 5 12.04 58.46 41.32
N ARG A 6 12.15 58.65 39.99
CA ARG A 6 11.42 59.67 39.23
C ARG A 6 11.09 59.19 37.81
N ILE A 7 9.86 59.50 37.44
CA ILE A 7 9.13 59.27 36.19
C ILE A 7 9.48 60.38 35.19
N ALA A 8 9.50 60.09 33.89
CA ALA A 8 9.12 61.07 32.86
C ALA A 8 8.52 60.37 31.63
N VAL A 9 7.27 60.72 31.37
CA VAL A 9 6.45 60.38 30.20
C VAL A 9 6.85 61.29 29.04
N GLY A 10 6.90 60.76 27.83
CA GLY A 10 7.10 61.54 26.60
C GLY A 10 6.37 60.90 25.42
N VAL A 11 5.14 61.34 25.19
CA VAL A 11 4.35 61.08 23.98
C VAL A 11 4.81 62.05 22.89
N ALA A 12 5.08 61.56 21.68
CA ALA A 12 5.16 62.39 20.48
C ALA A 12 4.46 61.68 19.31
N VAL A 13 3.29 62.22 18.97
CA VAL A 13 2.55 61.98 17.72
C VAL A 13 3.17 62.88 16.65
N SER A 14 3.34 62.39 15.42
CA SER A 14 3.41 63.24 14.23
C SER A 14 2.96 62.49 12.98
N VAL A 15 2.13 63.19 12.22
CA VAL A 15 1.30 62.82 11.08
C VAL A 15 2.02 63.21 9.77
N ALA A 16 1.51 62.73 8.63
CA ALA A 16 1.65 63.22 7.24
C ALA A 16 2.52 62.33 6.34
N ALA A 17 2.25 62.11 5.05
CA ALA A 17 1.10 62.40 4.20
C ALA A 17 1.26 61.56 2.92
N ALA A 18 0.15 61.33 2.22
CA ALA A 18 0.01 60.58 0.97
C ALA A 18 0.55 61.33 -0.26
N VAL A 19 1.05 60.61 -1.29
CA VAL A 19 0.98 61.02 -2.72
C VAL A 19 1.02 59.80 -3.67
N THR A 20 -0.13 59.55 -4.30
CA THR A 20 -0.49 59.10 -5.67
C THR A 20 0.28 58.04 -6.49
N ALA A 21 -0.52 57.05 -6.93
CA ALA A 21 -0.81 56.62 -8.31
C ALA A 21 0.27 56.00 -9.22
N ALA A 22 0.07 54.73 -9.58
CA ALA A 22 -0.11 54.25 -10.97
C ALA A 22 -0.37 52.72 -10.98
N ALA A 23 -1.49 52.31 -11.59
CA ALA A 23 -1.70 50.96 -12.15
C ALA A 23 -1.58 51.07 -13.69
N PRO A 24 -1.62 50.00 -14.50
CA PRO A 24 -1.55 48.56 -14.22
C PRO A 24 -0.48 47.86 -15.09
N SER A 25 0.02 46.69 -14.67
CA SER A 25 0.60 45.72 -15.61
C SER A 25 -0.08 44.39 -15.40
N ALA A 26 -1.02 44.12 -16.32
CA ALA A 26 -1.61 42.82 -16.56
C ALA A 26 -0.52 41.76 -16.68
N SER A 27 -0.60 40.72 -15.84
CA SER A 27 -0.15 39.33 -16.05
C SER A 27 -0.10 38.61 -14.68
N ALA A 28 -1.23 38.53 -13.98
CA ALA A 28 -1.36 37.72 -12.76
C ALA A 28 -2.54 36.73 -12.83
N GLU A 29 -3.00 36.43 -14.04
CA GLU A 29 -4.18 35.59 -14.29
C GLU A 29 -3.82 34.35 -15.14
N ALA A 30 -2.81 33.60 -14.69
CA ALA A 30 -2.54 32.25 -15.22
C ALA A 30 -1.89 31.28 -14.20
N ALA A 31 -1.65 31.69 -12.95
CA ALA A 31 -0.98 30.84 -11.95
C ALA A 31 -1.85 30.43 -10.76
N ARG A 32 -3.14 30.80 -10.74
CA ARG A 32 -4.10 30.38 -9.72
C ARG A 32 -5.04 29.36 -10.30
N LEU A 33 -4.61 28.09 -10.39
CA LEU A 33 -5.50 26.91 -10.43
C LEU A 33 -4.75 25.56 -10.36
N ALA A 34 -3.44 25.53 -10.14
CA ALA A 34 -2.77 24.32 -9.64
C ALA A 34 -2.77 24.37 -8.11
N GLY A 35 -3.93 24.09 -7.50
CA GLY A 35 -3.94 23.71 -6.09
C GLY A 35 -2.99 22.52 -5.89
N PRO A 36 -2.36 22.34 -4.72
CA PRO A 36 -1.57 21.14 -4.46
C PRO A 36 -2.45 19.94 -4.80
N SER A 37 -2.02 19.10 -5.74
CA SER A 37 -2.67 17.81 -5.99
C SER A 37 -2.74 17.12 -4.65
N VAL A 38 -3.91 17.11 -4.03
CA VAL A 38 -4.15 16.40 -2.78
C VAL A 38 -3.89 14.95 -3.12
N VAL A 39 -2.73 14.45 -2.72
CA VAL A 39 -2.36 13.04 -2.84
C VAL A 39 -3.45 12.30 -2.09
N THR A 40 -4.40 11.73 -2.82
CA THR A 40 -5.48 10.97 -2.21
C THR A 40 -4.83 9.71 -1.65
N PRO A 41 -4.88 9.48 -0.33
CA PRO A 41 -4.22 8.32 0.27
C PRO A 41 -4.72 7.04 -0.42
N ASN A 42 -3.81 6.25 -0.98
CA ASN A 42 -4.16 4.96 -1.53
C ASN A 42 -4.15 3.93 -0.41
N THR A 43 -5.28 3.79 0.27
CA THR A 43 -5.45 2.90 1.42
C THR A 43 -5.62 1.41 1.05
N CYS A 44 -5.32 1.02 -0.19
CA CYS A 44 -5.53 -0.35 -0.65
C CYS A 44 -4.60 -1.34 0.05
N GLY A 45 -5.17 -2.35 0.69
CA GLY A 45 -4.44 -3.37 1.44
C GLY A 45 -3.97 -2.87 2.81
N GLY A 46 -4.47 -1.75 3.33
CA GLY A 46 -4.01 -1.19 4.60
C GLY A 46 -4.41 -2.02 5.83
N LEU A 47 -5.31 -3.01 5.68
CA LEU A 47 -5.86 -3.81 6.77
C LEU A 47 -5.88 -5.30 6.43
N ASN A 48 -5.74 -6.16 7.45
CA ASN A 48 -5.85 -7.62 7.27
C ASN A 48 -7.19 -8.03 6.67
N SER A 49 -8.30 -7.43 7.13
CA SER A 49 -9.65 -7.67 6.60
C SER A 49 -9.80 -7.38 5.11
N GLU A 50 -8.94 -6.54 4.52
CA GLU A 50 -8.95 -6.30 3.08
C GLU A 50 -8.37 -7.47 2.28
N PHE A 51 -7.54 -8.31 2.91
CA PHE A 51 -7.01 -9.56 2.35
C PHE A 51 -7.82 -10.79 2.75
N THR A 52 -8.35 -10.83 3.97
CA THR A 52 -8.93 -12.05 4.54
C THR A 52 -10.44 -11.98 4.78
N GLY A 53 -11.07 -10.83 4.56
CA GLY A 53 -12.50 -10.60 4.81
C GLY A 53 -12.76 -10.08 6.21
N SER A 54 -13.87 -9.37 6.40
CA SER A 54 -14.19 -8.69 7.68
C SER A 54 -15.03 -9.56 8.63
N VAL A 55 -15.96 -10.37 8.09
CA VAL A 55 -16.93 -11.16 8.88
C VAL A 55 -16.67 -12.66 8.72
N LEU A 56 -16.38 -13.09 7.50
CA LEU A 56 -16.02 -14.47 7.16
C LEU A 56 -14.74 -14.46 6.31
N PRO A 57 -13.96 -15.56 6.34
CA PRO A 57 -12.85 -15.74 5.42
C PRO A 57 -13.35 -15.58 4.00
N ASP A 58 -12.68 -14.75 3.24
CA ASP A 58 -13.10 -14.46 1.88
C ASP A 58 -12.61 -15.51 0.87
N ALA A 59 -13.10 -15.42 -0.38
CA ALA A 59 -12.70 -16.32 -1.45
C ALA A 59 -11.17 -16.41 -1.60
N PRO A 60 -10.63 -17.61 -1.86
CA PRO A 60 -9.20 -17.78 -2.12
C PRO A 60 -8.73 -16.94 -3.30
N PHE A 61 -7.51 -16.41 -3.21
CA PHE A 61 -6.81 -15.90 -4.37
C PHE A 61 -6.29 -17.06 -5.19
N LYS A 62 -6.52 -17.03 -6.50
CA LYS A 62 -6.06 -18.03 -7.46
C LYS A 62 -5.29 -17.36 -8.59
N GLY A 63 -4.27 -18.02 -9.08
CA GLY A 63 -3.49 -17.55 -10.22
C GLY A 63 -2.25 -18.38 -10.39
N ASP A 64 -1.15 -17.75 -10.74
CA ASP A 64 0.04 -18.46 -11.19
C ASP A 64 1.32 -17.84 -10.63
N LEU A 65 2.32 -18.69 -10.42
CA LEU A 65 3.73 -18.34 -10.28
C LEU A 65 4.46 -18.75 -11.56
N THR A 66 5.22 -17.83 -12.13
CA THR A 66 6.09 -18.06 -13.29
C THR A 66 7.55 -17.92 -12.87
N VAL A 67 8.32 -19.00 -13.03
CA VAL A 67 9.75 -19.05 -12.71
C VAL A 67 10.52 -19.35 -13.99
N VAL A 68 11.64 -18.65 -14.23
CA VAL A 68 12.52 -18.91 -15.38
C VAL A 68 13.84 -19.46 -14.85
N ILE A 69 14.19 -20.68 -15.24
CA ILE A 69 15.42 -21.37 -14.87
C ILE A 69 16.10 -21.81 -16.16
N ASP A 70 17.35 -21.39 -16.39
CA ASP A 70 18.13 -21.76 -17.58
C ASP A 70 17.37 -21.54 -18.91
N ASN A 71 16.67 -20.40 -19.03
CA ASN A 71 15.77 -20.03 -20.13
C ASN A 71 14.54 -20.92 -20.34
N VAL A 72 14.26 -21.85 -19.43
CA VAL A 72 13.03 -22.64 -19.39
C VAL A 72 12.03 -21.98 -18.45
N THR A 73 10.80 -21.78 -18.92
CA THR A 73 9.73 -21.18 -18.11
C THR A 73 8.88 -22.26 -17.47
N PHE A 74 8.80 -22.23 -16.14
CA PHE A 74 7.94 -23.07 -15.33
C PHE A 74 6.75 -22.26 -14.82
N LYS A 75 5.58 -22.88 -14.86
CA LYS A 75 4.33 -22.25 -14.43
C LYS A 75 3.65 -23.14 -13.40
N TYR A 76 3.39 -22.58 -12.22
CA TYR A 76 2.74 -23.25 -11.10
C TYR A 76 1.40 -22.59 -10.83
N THR A 77 0.34 -23.37 -10.63
CA THR A 77 -0.94 -22.79 -10.20
C THR A 77 -0.86 -22.52 -8.70
N LEU A 78 -1.12 -21.28 -8.30
CA LEU A 78 -1.15 -20.86 -6.91
C LEU A 78 -2.57 -20.67 -6.40
N THR A 79 -2.80 -21.13 -5.19
CA THR A 79 -3.99 -20.79 -4.39
C THR A 79 -3.57 -20.28 -3.02
N ILE A 80 -3.98 -19.06 -2.66
CA ILE A 80 -3.79 -18.48 -1.33
C ILE A 80 -5.14 -18.34 -0.65
N THR A 81 -5.36 -19.10 0.42
CA THR A 81 -6.65 -19.19 1.11
C THR A 81 -6.56 -18.58 2.50
N PRO A 82 -7.32 -17.51 2.80
CA PRO A 82 -7.52 -17.04 4.16
C PRO A 82 -8.11 -18.13 5.05
N THR A 83 -7.55 -18.35 6.24
CA THR A 83 -8.09 -19.36 7.18
C THR A 83 -9.11 -18.77 8.17
N ALA A 84 -9.07 -17.45 8.38
CA ALA A 84 -9.93 -16.73 9.31
C ALA A 84 -10.22 -15.30 8.78
N ALA A 85 -11.42 -14.80 9.03
CA ALA A 85 -11.78 -13.40 8.78
C ALA A 85 -10.94 -12.49 9.67
N ASN A 86 -10.44 -11.38 9.11
CA ASN A 86 -9.57 -10.41 9.78
C ASN A 86 -8.32 -11.05 10.42
N GLY A 87 -8.01 -12.29 10.04
CA GLY A 87 -6.81 -13.00 10.45
C GLY A 87 -5.64 -12.67 9.53
N ASN A 88 -4.46 -13.07 9.95
CA ASN A 88 -3.25 -12.99 9.14
C ASN A 88 -2.74 -14.37 8.71
N THR A 89 -3.47 -15.45 8.95
CA THR A 89 -3.07 -16.80 8.56
C THR A 89 -3.68 -17.17 7.21
N VAL A 90 -2.84 -17.70 6.32
CA VAL A 90 -3.21 -18.18 4.99
C VAL A 90 -2.62 -19.56 4.73
N ASN A 91 -3.35 -20.37 3.96
CA ASN A 91 -2.81 -21.56 3.33
C ASN A 91 -2.33 -21.18 1.93
N VAL A 92 -1.05 -21.44 1.65
CA VAL A 92 -0.43 -21.22 0.36
C VAL A 92 -0.21 -22.58 -0.29
N ASN A 93 -0.89 -22.79 -1.40
CA ASN A 93 -0.87 -24.03 -2.16
C ASN A 93 -0.29 -23.77 -3.56
N ALA A 94 0.59 -24.65 -4.02
CA ALA A 94 1.13 -24.64 -5.37
C ALA A 94 0.95 -26.02 -6.02
N LEU A 95 0.29 -26.05 -7.18
CA LEU A 95 0.20 -27.23 -8.04
C LEU A 95 1.34 -27.20 -9.05
N LEU A 96 2.18 -28.22 -9.02
CA LEU A 96 3.31 -28.40 -9.91
C LEU A 96 2.84 -28.86 -11.30
N PRO A 97 3.63 -28.61 -12.36
CA PRO A 97 3.37 -29.17 -13.68
C PRO A 97 3.26 -30.70 -13.71
N SER A 98 3.87 -31.39 -12.73
CA SER A 98 3.76 -32.83 -12.53
C SER A 98 2.38 -33.29 -12.02
N GLY A 99 1.54 -32.37 -11.57
CA GLY A 99 0.27 -32.66 -10.90
C GLY A 99 0.41 -32.86 -9.38
N GLU A 100 1.63 -32.79 -8.84
CA GLU A 100 1.86 -32.82 -7.40
C GLU A 100 1.46 -31.49 -6.76
N GLU A 101 0.82 -31.56 -5.59
CA GLU A 101 0.41 -30.39 -4.84
C GLU A 101 1.30 -30.24 -3.59
N VAL A 102 1.92 -29.07 -3.44
CA VAL A 102 2.69 -28.71 -2.24
C VAL A 102 2.02 -27.54 -1.53
N SER A 103 2.01 -27.58 -0.20
CA SER A 103 1.30 -26.58 0.60
C SER A 103 2.05 -26.19 1.86
N THR A 104 1.76 -24.98 2.34
CA THR A 104 2.21 -24.51 3.66
C THR A 104 1.13 -23.62 4.28
N THR A 105 1.03 -23.65 5.60
CA THR A 105 0.22 -22.70 6.37
C THR A 105 1.15 -21.65 6.96
N SER A 106 0.87 -20.38 6.70
CA SER A 106 1.74 -19.29 7.13
C SER A 106 0.95 -18.09 7.61
N SER A 107 1.45 -17.44 8.65
CA SER A 107 1.01 -16.10 9.01
C SER A 107 1.73 -15.08 8.12
N PHE A 108 0.97 -14.27 7.39
CA PHE A 108 1.53 -13.14 6.65
C PHE A 108 1.76 -11.93 7.56
N ILE A 109 2.78 -11.15 7.21
CA ILE A 109 3.07 -9.85 7.79
C ILE A 109 2.54 -8.80 6.84
N LEU A 110 1.79 -7.83 7.37
CA LEU A 110 1.29 -6.68 6.63
C LEU A 110 2.17 -5.46 6.89
N ASP A 111 2.81 -4.96 5.83
CA ASP A 111 3.57 -3.72 5.81
C ASP A 111 2.73 -2.65 5.10
N VAL A 112 2.50 -1.50 5.76
CA VAL A 112 1.73 -0.38 5.21
C VAL A 112 2.66 0.81 5.00
N ASN A 113 2.66 1.39 3.79
CA ASN A 113 3.49 2.55 3.50
C ASN A 113 2.86 3.86 3.99
N ASN A 114 3.59 4.97 3.86
CA ASN A 114 3.13 6.31 4.25
C ASN A 114 1.90 6.82 3.47
N LEU A 115 1.53 6.18 2.35
CA LEU A 115 0.34 6.48 1.56
C LEU A 115 -0.86 5.59 1.96
N GLY A 116 -0.68 4.67 2.90
CA GLY A 116 -1.71 3.71 3.34
C GLY A 116 -1.80 2.44 2.50
N LYS A 117 -0.91 2.23 1.52
CA LYS A 117 -0.94 1.04 0.66
C LYS A 117 -0.25 -0.11 1.38
N GLY A 118 -0.93 -1.25 1.43
CA GLY A 118 -0.40 -2.46 2.02
C GLY A 118 0.42 -3.32 1.07
N SER A 119 1.34 -4.07 1.67
CA SER A 119 2.04 -5.18 1.04
C SER A 119 2.16 -6.31 2.07
N ILE A 120 2.05 -7.55 1.61
CA ILE A 120 2.13 -8.73 2.46
C ILE A 120 3.40 -9.54 2.18
N ARG A 121 3.90 -10.17 3.23
CA ARG A 121 4.99 -11.15 3.20
C ARG A 121 4.51 -12.44 3.85
N PHE A 122 4.71 -13.59 3.21
CA PHE A 122 4.24 -14.89 3.69
C PHE A 122 5.26 -15.98 3.37
N GLN A 123 5.17 -17.15 4.02
CA GLN A 123 5.97 -18.32 3.66
C GLN A 123 5.33 -19.06 2.48
N SER A 124 6.17 -19.49 1.55
CA SER A 124 5.81 -20.49 0.53
C SER A 124 6.33 -21.86 0.99
N PRO A 125 5.92 -22.97 0.35
CA PRO A 125 6.33 -24.32 0.78
C PRO A 125 7.84 -24.54 0.91
N THR A 126 8.64 -23.81 0.14
CA THR A 126 10.10 -23.95 0.02
C THR A 126 10.86 -22.66 0.30
N GLY A 127 10.17 -21.58 0.65
CA GLY A 127 10.77 -20.26 0.80
C GLY A 127 9.78 -19.19 1.20
N SER A 128 9.80 -18.05 0.53
CA SER A 128 8.94 -16.92 0.89
C SER A 128 8.29 -16.25 -0.32
N GLY A 129 7.13 -15.65 -0.09
CA GLY A 129 6.42 -14.79 -1.01
C GLY A 129 6.35 -13.36 -0.46
N ARG A 130 6.49 -12.38 -1.36
CA ARG A 130 6.31 -10.95 -1.05
C ARG A 130 5.51 -10.30 -2.16
N SER A 131 4.42 -9.62 -1.80
CA SER A 131 3.70 -8.79 -2.76
C SER A 131 4.51 -7.54 -3.10
N THR A 132 4.57 -7.22 -4.38
CA THR A 132 5.11 -5.95 -4.90
C THR A 132 3.99 -4.96 -5.18
N ASP A 133 2.79 -5.44 -5.52
CA ASP A 133 1.63 -4.61 -5.75
C ASP A 133 0.33 -5.32 -5.33
N VAL A 134 -0.65 -4.52 -4.96
CA VAL A 134 -2.01 -4.95 -4.62
C VAL A 134 -2.99 -4.03 -5.32
N SER A 135 -4.01 -4.63 -5.93
CA SER A 135 -5.13 -3.91 -6.53
C SER A 135 -6.37 -4.14 -5.69
N CYS A 136 -7.10 -3.05 -5.47
CA CYS A 136 -8.34 -3.10 -4.73
C CYS A 136 -9.52 -2.71 -5.62
N THR A 137 -10.58 -3.50 -5.52
CA THR A 137 -11.88 -3.22 -6.10
C THR A 137 -12.92 -3.64 -5.08
N GLY A 138 -13.83 -2.75 -4.70
CA GLY A 138 -14.91 -3.08 -3.75
C GLY A 138 -15.12 -2.05 -2.65
N LEU A 139 -16.07 -2.35 -1.77
CA LEU A 139 -16.52 -1.47 -0.69
C LEU A 139 -15.60 -1.56 0.53
N VAL A 140 -15.46 -0.44 1.26
CA VAL A 140 -14.63 -0.26 2.48
C VAL A 140 -14.89 -1.24 3.63
N ASN A 141 -16.00 -1.98 3.61
CA ASN A 141 -16.36 -2.91 4.69
C ASN A 141 -16.13 -4.39 4.33
N ARG A 142 -15.48 -4.68 3.20
CA ARG A 142 -15.19 -6.04 2.71
C ARG A 142 -13.71 -6.20 2.36
N SER A 143 -13.35 -7.41 1.98
CA SER A 143 -12.13 -7.71 1.23
C SER A 143 -12.01 -6.84 -0.01
N ARG A 144 -11.23 -5.76 0.09
CA ARG A 144 -11.02 -4.84 -1.03
C ARG A 144 -9.96 -5.35 -1.99
N VAL A 145 -8.95 -6.09 -1.51
CA VAL A 145 -7.86 -6.58 -2.35
C VAL A 145 -8.40 -7.68 -3.24
N THR A 146 -8.34 -7.51 -4.56
CA THR A 146 -8.81 -8.50 -5.53
C THR A 146 -7.70 -9.05 -6.42
N LYS A 147 -6.54 -8.39 -6.44
CA LYS A 147 -5.34 -8.88 -7.11
C LYS A 147 -4.11 -8.60 -6.27
N ILE A 148 -3.22 -9.59 -6.22
CA ILE A 148 -1.91 -9.49 -5.59
C ILE A 148 -0.88 -9.91 -6.63
N THR A 149 0.11 -9.07 -6.86
CA THR A 149 1.28 -9.41 -7.66
C THR A 149 2.52 -9.35 -6.79
N GLY A 150 3.50 -10.19 -7.07
CA GLY A 150 4.71 -10.21 -6.27
C GLY A 150 5.75 -11.17 -6.76
N LYS A 151 6.72 -11.41 -5.87
CA LYS A 151 7.81 -12.33 -6.07
C LYS A 151 7.70 -13.46 -5.07
N MET A 152 7.89 -14.70 -5.51
CA MET A 152 7.86 -15.88 -4.64
C MET A 152 8.97 -16.85 -5.02
N THR A 153 9.58 -17.48 -4.02
CA THR A 153 10.51 -18.60 -4.23
C THR A 153 9.79 -19.76 -4.92
N ASP A 154 10.46 -20.34 -5.91
CA ASP A 154 10.02 -21.54 -6.61
C ASP A 154 9.60 -22.64 -5.63
N PRO A 155 8.43 -23.29 -5.82
CA PRO A 155 7.85 -24.21 -4.86
C PRO A 155 8.54 -25.59 -4.85
N THR A 156 9.58 -25.80 -5.65
CA THR A 156 10.38 -27.03 -5.66
C THR A 156 11.59 -26.88 -4.73
N ILE A 157 11.89 -27.92 -3.93
CA ILE A 157 13.01 -27.89 -2.97
C ILE A 157 14.37 -27.81 -3.69
N THR A 158 14.39 -28.21 -4.96
CA THR A 158 15.60 -28.27 -5.78
C THR A 158 16.09 -26.92 -6.26
N ASN A 159 15.25 -25.88 -6.26
CA ASN A 159 15.62 -24.58 -6.81
C ASN A 159 15.07 -23.43 -5.97
N HIS A 160 15.95 -22.50 -5.57
CA HIS A 160 15.57 -21.31 -4.79
C HIS A 160 15.38 -20.08 -5.67
N THR A 161 15.20 -20.27 -6.99
CA THR A 161 14.94 -19.18 -7.93
C THR A 161 13.64 -18.47 -7.57
N ILE A 162 13.60 -17.16 -7.80
CA ILE A 162 12.45 -16.33 -7.49
C ILE A 162 11.69 -16.05 -8.78
N GLY A 163 10.40 -16.37 -8.80
CA GLY A 163 9.50 -16.08 -9.90
C GLY A 163 8.53 -14.94 -9.60
N ASP A 164 7.82 -14.52 -10.64
CA ASP A 164 6.70 -13.59 -10.56
C ASP A 164 5.41 -14.35 -10.30
N PHE A 165 4.69 -13.97 -9.25
CA PHE A 165 3.33 -14.46 -9.04
C PHE A 165 2.29 -13.38 -9.29
N THR A 166 1.15 -13.81 -9.79
CA THR A 166 -0.06 -13.00 -9.88
C THR A 166 -1.22 -13.88 -9.46
N VAL A 167 -1.92 -13.47 -8.41
CA VAL A 167 -3.13 -14.13 -7.93
C VAL A 167 -4.28 -13.14 -7.83
N SER A 168 -5.48 -13.62 -8.08
CA SER A 168 -6.69 -12.81 -8.08
C SER A 168 -7.86 -13.57 -7.48
N ARG A 169 -8.84 -12.84 -6.99
CA ARG A 169 -10.12 -13.40 -6.56
C ARG A 169 -11.26 -12.54 -7.11
N PRO A 170 -12.48 -13.08 -7.19
CA PRO A 170 -13.65 -12.30 -7.57
C PRO A 170 -13.84 -11.09 -6.66
N ALA A 171 -14.26 -9.96 -7.23
CA ALA A 171 -14.78 -8.84 -6.44
C ALA A 171 -16.16 -9.23 -5.89
N ILE A 172 -16.41 -8.93 -4.61
CA ILE A 172 -17.64 -9.31 -3.90
C ILE A 172 -18.28 -8.12 -3.19
#